data_AF-A0A9D8M1B0-F1
#
_entry.id   AF-A0A9D8M1B0-F1
#
_cell.length_a   1.000
_cell.length_b   1.000
_cell.length_c   1.000
_cell.angle_alpha   90.00
_cell.angle_beta   90.00
_cell.angle_gamma   90.00
#
_symmetry.space_group_name_H-M   'P 1'
#
loop_
_entity.id
_entity.type
_entity.pdbx_description
1 polymer ?
#
loop_
_entity_poly.entity_id
_entity_poly.type
_entity_poly.pdbx_seq_one_letter_code
_entity_poly.pdbx_strand_id
1 'polypeptide(L)'
;MPADHVEGVIEADVVARLGAVSRELVDGAPPGPAEEQRRAARFTLVADVRGWDGRRSRGVVEGGDLYGTTAVIAVEAARRLVAGGSAAGVRAPAEVYDPADFLDFLAPYGMRWTVGALEV
;
A
#
# COMPACT_ATOMS: atom_id res chain seq x y z
N MET A 1 -7.40 -14.25 12.63
CA MET A 1 -8.40 -13.47 13.40
C MET A 1 -8.69 -12.22 12.60
N PRO A 2 -9.96 -11.89 12.31
CA PRO A 2 -10.30 -10.60 11.71
C PRO A 2 -9.86 -9.46 12.66
N ALA A 3 -9.64 -8.27 12.10
CA ALA A 3 -9.38 -7.09 12.92
C ALA A 3 -10.66 -6.69 13.65
N ASP A 4 -10.61 -6.64 14.99
CA ASP A 4 -11.77 -6.21 15.81
C ASP A 4 -11.95 -4.68 15.81
N HIS A 5 -10.91 -3.94 15.43
CA HIS A 5 -10.90 -2.48 15.41
C HIS A 5 -9.97 -1.95 14.31
N VAL A 6 -10.42 -0.91 13.61
CA VAL A 6 -9.63 -0.18 12.61
C VAL A 6 -9.88 1.31 12.81
N GLU A 7 -8.80 2.07 12.99
CA GLU A 7 -8.83 3.52 13.07
C GLU A 7 -7.85 4.10 12.03
N GLY A 8 -8.32 5.12 11.31
CA GLY A 8 -7.48 5.92 10.43
C GLY A 8 -7.16 7.24 11.11
N VAL A 9 -5.88 7.51 11.33
CA VAL A 9 -5.41 8.77 11.93
C VAL A 9 -4.61 9.58 10.91
N ILE A 10 -4.66 10.88 11.05
CA ILE A 10 -3.89 11.85 10.26
C ILE A 10 -3.51 13.00 11.18
N GLU A 11 -2.33 13.57 10.97
CA GLU A 11 -1.85 14.72 11.75
C GLU A 11 -2.84 15.88 11.68
N ALA A 12 -3.16 16.47 12.83
CA ALA A 12 -4.16 17.55 12.93
C ALA A 12 -3.80 18.75 12.05
N ASP A 13 -2.50 19.07 11.94
CA ASP A 13 -2.00 20.14 11.08
C ASP A 13 -2.22 19.85 9.60
N VAL A 14 -2.13 18.59 9.17
CA VAL A 14 -2.42 18.20 7.79
C VAL A 14 -3.92 18.36 7.52
N VAL A 15 -4.78 17.95 8.46
CA VAL A 15 -6.23 18.16 8.36
C VAL A 15 -6.56 19.64 8.27
N ALA A 16 -5.97 20.49 9.12
CA ALA A 16 -6.21 21.92 9.10
C ALA A 16 -5.82 22.56 7.75
N ARG A 17 -4.69 22.14 7.17
CA ARG A 17 -4.24 22.61 5.84
C ARG A 17 -5.15 22.15 4.72
N LEU A 18 -5.59 20.88 4.74
CA LEU A 18 -6.53 20.36 3.74
C LEU A 18 -7.92 20.98 3.88
N GLY A 19 -8.35 21.28 5.11
CA GLY A 19 -9.63 21.96 5.38
C GLY A 19 -9.67 23.41 4.88
N ALA A 20 -8.52 24.04 4.66
CA ALA A 20 -8.43 25.37 4.06
C ALA A 20 -8.57 25.36 2.52
N VAL A 21 -8.59 24.17 1.89
CA VAL A 21 -8.74 24.04 0.44
C VAL A 21 -10.21 24.20 0.07
N SER A 22 -10.54 25.32 -0.59
CA SER A 22 -11.91 25.57 -1.07
C SER A 22 -12.18 24.86 -2.40
N ARG A 23 -13.45 24.70 -2.74
CA ARG A 23 -13.86 24.10 -4.02
C ARG A 23 -13.36 24.93 -5.20
N GLU A 24 -13.39 26.25 -5.09
CA GLU A 24 -12.91 27.17 -6.13
C GLU A 24 -11.40 27.00 -6.38
N LEU A 25 -10.62 26.75 -5.33
CA LEU A 25 -9.18 26.45 -5.46
C LEU A 25 -8.95 25.13 -6.18
N VAL A 26 -9.78 24.11 -5.93
CA VAL A 26 -9.70 22.82 -6.62
C VAL A 26 -10.11 22.96 -8.09
N ASP A 27 -11.21 23.64 -8.37
CA ASP A 27 -11.73 23.83 -9.73
C ASP A 27 -10.76 24.67 -10.60
N GLY A 28 -9.97 25.54 -9.97
CA GLY A 28 -8.91 26.31 -10.65
C GLY A 28 -7.56 25.61 -10.75
N ALA A 29 -7.39 24.43 -10.13
CA ALA A 29 -6.14 23.68 -10.17
C ALA A 29 -6.00 22.92 -11.51
N PRO A 30 -4.76 22.66 -11.97
CA PRO A 30 -4.56 21.73 -13.08
C PRO A 30 -5.13 20.34 -12.71
N PRO A 31 -5.50 19.49 -13.70
CA PRO A 31 -6.15 18.18 -13.50
C PRO A 31 -5.26 17.11 -12.84
N GLY A 32 -4.24 17.52 -12.08
CA GLY A 32 -3.25 16.69 -11.42
C GLY A 32 -1.86 16.79 -12.09
N PRO A 33 -0.86 16.13 -11.49
CA PRO A 33 0.49 16.07 -12.06
C PRO A 33 0.47 15.42 -13.46
N ALA A 34 1.39 15.85 -14.32
CA ALA A 34 1.62 15.22 -15.62
C ALA A 34 2.07 13.76 -15.45
N GLU A 35 1.92 12.96 -16.51
CA GLU A 35 2.29 11.54 -16.52
C GLU A 35 3.75 11.31 -16.05
N GLU A 36 4.69 12.10 -16.57
CA GLU A 36 6.10 12.03 -16.17
C GLU A 36 6.30 12.26 -14.67
N GLN A 37 5.56 13.21 -14.09
CA GLN A 37 5.62 13.52 -12.66
C GLN A 37 4.99 12.40 -11.82
N ARG A 38 3.93 11.74 -12.30
CA ARG A 38 3.34 10.57 -11.64
C ARG A 38 4.32 9.40 -11.62
N ARG A 39 4.99 9.14 -12.74
CA ARG A 39 6.02 8.08 -12.85
C ARG A 39 7.24 8.36 -11.97
N ALA A 40 7.60 9.62 -11.83
CA ALA A 40 8.69 10.06 -10.96
C ALA A 40 8.33 10.02 -9.46
N ALA A 41 7.04 9.89 -9.10
CA ALA A 41 6.63 9.85 -7.71
C ALA A 41 7.31 8.69 -6.96
N ARG A 42 7.52 8.89 -5.67
CA ARG A 42 8.07 7.89 -4.73
C ARG A 42 7.14 7.76 -3.56
N PHE A 43 7.06 6.54 -3.02
CA PHE A 43 6.26 6.26 -1.84
C PHE A 43 7.00 5.30 -0.91
N THR A 44 6.63 5.37 0.36
CA THR A 44 7.06 4.44 1.39
C THR A 44 5.83 4.05 2.19
N LEU A 45 5.61 2.75 2.34
CA LEU A 45 4.62 2.17 3.23
C LEU A 45 5.36 1.55 4.40
N VAL A 46 4.90 1.82 5.62
CA VAL A 46 5.46 1.26 6.85
C VAL A 46 4.35 0.54 7.59
N ALA A 47 4.63 -0.69 8.02
CA ALA A 47 3.74 -1.48 8.85
C ALA A 47 4.45 -1.82 10.16
N ASP A 48 4.04 -1.18 11.25
CA ASP A 48 4.48 -1.55 12.59
C ASP A 48 3.53 -2.57 13.19
N VAL A 49 4.08 -3.70 13.61
CA VAL A 49 3.34 -4.80 14.22
C VAL A 49 3.80 -4.97 15.65
N ARG A 50 2.84 -5.01 16.57
CA ARG A 50 3.07 -5.30 17.98
C ARG A 50 2.28 -6.53 18.41
N GLY A 51 2.99 -7.54 18.89
CA GLY A 51 2.41 -8.73 19.48
C GLY A 51 1.84 -8.47 20.87
N TRP A 52 0.88 -9.30 21.27
CA TRP A 52 0.30 -9.31 22.61
C TRP A 52 1.34 -9.60 23.71
N ASP A 53 2.39 -10.31 23.35
CA ASP A 53 3.56 -10.62 24.20
C ASP A 53 4.59 -9.48 24.25
N GLY A 54 4.28 -8.31 23.68
CA GLY A 54 5.13 -7.13 23.69
C GLY A 54 6.12 -7.05 22.55
N ARG A 55 6.37 -8.14 21.82
CA ARG A 55 7.32 -8.19 20.71
C ARG A 55 6.90 -7.27 19.57
N ARG A 56 7.87 -6.73 18.85
CA ARG A 56 7.62 -5.77 17.76
C ARG A 56 8.38 -6.16 16.50
N SER A 57 7.83 -5.78 15.36
CA SER A 57 8.55 -5.82 14.08
C SER A 57 7.98 -4.75 13.16
N ARG A 58 8.83 -4.26 12.26
CA ARG A 58 8.48 -3.25 11.26
C ARG A 58 8.70 -3.81 9.86
N GLY A 59 7.65 -3.80 9.04
CA GLY A 59 7.74 -3.96 7.60
C GLY A 59 7.89 -2.61 6.91
N VAL A 60 8.72 -2.52 5.88
CA VAL A 60 8.84 -1.34 5.03
C VAL A 60 8.74 -1.77 3.57
N VAL A 61 7.91 -1.09 2.80
CA VAL A 61 7.84 -1.19 1.34
C VAL A 61 8.15 0.17 0.74
N GLU A 62 9.06 0.22 -0.22
CA GLU A 62 9.43 1.42 -0.95
C GLU A 62 9.19 1.18 -2.44
N GLY A 63 8.74 2.22 -3.14
CA GLY A 63 8.52 2.14 -4.58
C GLY A 63 8.39 3.50 -5.24
N GLY A 64 8.25 3.47 -6.56
CA GLY A 64 7.88 4.62 -7.36
C GLY A 64 6.60 4.36 -8.14
N ASP A 65 6.06 5.41 -8.78
CA ASP A 65 4.87 5.30 -9.64
C ASP A 65 3.74 4.48 -8.98
N LEU A 66 3.11 5.05 -7.95
CA LEU A 66 2.09 4.35 -7.15
C LEU A 66 0.96 3.78 -8.02
N TYR A 67 0.56 4.53 -9.06
CA TYR A 67 -0.52 4.12 -9.96
C TYR A 67 -0.07 3.01 -10.92
N GLY A 68 1.10 3.15 -11.55
CA GLY A 68 1.67 2.09 -12.39
C GLY A 68 1.89 0.79 -11.61
N THR A 69 2.43 0.90 -10.40
CA THR A 69 2.61 -0.23 -9.48
C THR A 69 1.28 -0.89 -9.11
N THR A 70 0.23 -0.11 -8.83
CA THR A 70 -1.11 -0.66 -8.53
C THR A 70 -1.69 -1.44 -9.71
N ALA A 71 -1.47 -0.97 -10.94
CA ALA A 71 -1.91 -1.69 -12.13
C ALA A 71 -1.20 -3.06 -12.26
N VAL A 72 0.10 -3.12 -12.00
CA VAL A 72 0.88 -4.38 -11.97
C VAL A 72 0.34 -5.33 -10.90
N ILE A 73 0.09 -4.83 -9.69
CA ILE A 73 -0.46 -5.62 -8.58
C ILE A 73 -1.82 -6.23 -8.96
N ALA A 74 -2.72 -5.43 -9.54
CA ALA A 74 -4.06 -5.90 -9.91
C ALA A 74 -4.02 -7.00 -10.98
N VAL A 75 -3.18 -6.83 -12.00
CA VAL A 75 -3.00 -7.82 -13.08
C VAL A 75 -2.38 -9.10 -12.54
N GLU A 76 -1.34 -9.00 -11.71
CA GLU A 76 -0.69 -10.18 -11.14
C GLU A 76 -1.61 -10.95 -10.19
N ALA A 77 -2.35 -10.24 -9.33
CA ALA A 77 -3.35 -10.83 -8.45
C ALA A 77 -4.39 -11.62 -9.24
N ALA A 78 -4.93 -11.05 -10.33
CA ALA A 78 -5.87 -11.73 -11.20
C ALA A 78 -5.24 -12.94 -11.92
N ARG A 79 -4.01 -12.80 -12.43
CA ARG A 79 -3.29 -13.89 -13.09
C ARG A 79 -3.07 -15.08 -12.16
N ARG A 80 -2.63 -14.83 -10.91
CA ARG A 80 -2.44 -15.89 -9.89
C ARG A 80 -3.76 -16.55 -9.50
N LEU A 81 -4.83 -15.79 -9.36
CA LEU A 81 -6.18 -16.33 -9.08
C LEU A 81 -6.63 -17.31 -10.17
N VAL A 82 -6.45 -16.93 -11.44
CA VAL A 82 -6.83 -17.78 -12.58
C VAL A 82 -5.95 -19.02 -12.67
N ALA A 83 -4.64 -18.89 -12.44
CA ALA A 83 -3.68 -19.99 -12.59
C ALA A 83 -3.68 -20.98 -11.40
N GLY A 84 -3.73 -20.47 -10.17
CA GLY A 84 -3.67 -21.28 -8.94
C GLY A 84 -5.02 -21.76 -8.45
N GLY A 85 -6.11 -21.14 -8.90
CA GLY A 85 -7.44 -21.33 -8.35
C GLY A 85 -7.58 -20.70 -6.97
N SER A 86 -8.81 -20.30 -6.62
CA SER A 86 -9.16 -19.83 -5.27
C SER A 86 -10.52 -20.38 -4.90
N ALA A 87 -10.75 -20.57 -3.60
CA ALA A 87 -12.09 -20.79 -3.08
C ALA A 87 -13.00 -19.62 -3.51
N ALA A 88 -14.27 -19.94 -3.79
CA ALA A 88 -15.27 -18.93 -4.13
C ALA A 88 -15.55 -17.99 -2.95
N GLY A 89 -16.01 -16.77 -3.26
CA GLY A 89 -16.35 -15.73 -2.29
C GLY A 89 -15.33 -14.59 -2.22
N VAL A 90 -15.59 -13.65 -1.32
CA VAL A 90 -14.69 -12.51 -1.05
C VAL A 90 -13.55 -12.96 -0.16
N ARG A 91 -12.32 -12.63 -0.54
CA ARG A 91 -11.09 -12.99 0.19
C ARG A 91 -10.16 -11.80 0.28
N ALA A 92 -9.46 -11.68 1.40
CA ALA A 92 -8.36 -10.76 1.56
C ALA A 92 -7.10 -11.29 0.82
N PRO A 93 -6.22 -10.41 0.32
CA PRO A 93 -4.97 -10.84 -0.32
C PRO A 93 -4.13 -11.80 0.54
N ALA A 94 -4.09 -11.58 1.85
CA ALA A 94 -3.33 -12.42 2.79
C ALA A 94 -3.91 -13.85 2.97
N GLU A 95 -5.15 -14.10 2.52
CA GLU A 95 -5.74 -15.45 2.52
C GLU A 95 -5.41 -16.24 1.25
N VAL A 96 -4.96 -15.55 0.18
CA VAL A 96 -4.88 -16.11 -1.17
C VAL A 96 -3.45 -16.16 -1.71
N TYR A 97 -2.59 -15.23 -1.27
CA TYR A 97 -1.24 -15.08 -1.79
C TYR A 97 -0.21 -15.27 -0.69
N ASP A 98 0.91 -15.93 -1.03
CA ASP A 98 2.12 -15.84 -0.23
C ASP A 98 2.68 -14.41 -0.30
N PRO A 99 2.82 -13.69 0.83
CA PRO A 99 3.22 -12.29 0.80
C PRO A 99 4.63 -12.06 0.26
N ALA A 100 5.60 -12.92 0.62
CA ALA A 100 7.00 -12.73 0.23
C ALA A 100 7.14 -12.96 -1.28
N ASP A 101 6.60 -14.06 -1.79
CA ASP A 101 6.63 -14.37 -3.22
C ASP A 101 5.87 -13.32 -4.07
N PHE A 102 4.78 -12.75 -3.55
CA PHE A 102 4.07 -11.67 -4.24
C PHE A 102 4.88 -10.37 -4.26
N LEU A 103 5.51 -9.99 -3.14
CA LEU A 103 6.33 -8.77 -3.07
C LEU A 103 7.63 -8.91 -3.87
N ASP A 104 8.23 -10.10 -3.91
CA ASP A 104 9.42 -10.39 -4.72
C ASP A 104 9.13 -10.29 -6.22
N PHE A 105 7.93 -10.69 -6.66
CA PHE A 105 7.49 -10.46 -8.04
C PHE A 105 7.47 -8.98 -8.44
N LEU A 106 7.26 -8.08 -7.48
CA LEU A 106 7.21 -6.64 -7.73
C LEU A 106 8.60 -5.99 -7.82
N ALA A 107 9.68 -6.71 -7.47
CA ALA A 107 11.03 -6.16 -7.47
C ALA A 107 11.49 -5.61 -8.84
N PRO A 108 11.26 -6.28 -9.98
CA PRO A 108 11.59 -5.74 -11.30
C PRO A 108 10.82 -4.45 -11.66
N TYR A 109 9.71 -4.18 -10.98
CA TYR A 109 8.90 -2.96 -11.15
C TYR A 109 9.33 -1.83 -10.21
N GLY A 110 10.49 -1.97 -9.55
CA GLY A 110 11.08 -0.93 -8.69
C GLY A 110 10.57 -0.95 -7.26
N MET A 111 9.82 -1.98 -6.85
CA MET A 111 9.43 -2.16 -5.46
C MET A 111 10.58 -2.82 -4.68
N ARG A 112 10.81 -2.34 -3.45
CA ARG A 112 11.70 -2.98 -2.48
C ARG A 112 10.95 -3.17 -1.18
N TRP A 113 11.19 -4.27 -0.50
CA TRP A 113 10.55 -4.53 0.79
C TRP A 113 11.54 -5.13 1.77
N THR A 114 11.33 -4.85 3.05
CA THR A 114 12.11 -5.42 4.17
C THR A 114 11.19 -5.68 5.36
N VAL A 115 11.57 -6.63 6.19
CA VAL A 115 10.97 -6.87 7.50
C VAL A 115 12.09 -6.86 8.53
N GLY A 116 11.98 -5.96 9.50
CA GLY A 116 12.94 -5.84 10.60
C GLY A 116 12.90 -7.07 11.49
N ALA A 117 14.04 -7.35 12.13
CA ALA A 117 14.13 -8.40 13.14
C ALA A 117 13.08 -8.19 14.25
N LEU A 118 12.65 -9.29 14.86
CA LEU A 118 11.72 -9.24 15.97
C LEU A 118 12.42 -8.65 17.20
N GLU A 119 11.93 -7.53 17.69
CA GLU A 119 12.41 -6.85 18.89
C GLU A 119 11.61 -7.30 20.11
N VAL A 120 12.26 -7.45 21.26
CA VAL A 120 11.68 -7.88 22.55
C VAL A 120 11.58 -6.69 23.49
#